data_AF-A0A1J4VBY0-F1
#
_entry.id   AF-A0A1J4VBY0-F1
#
_cell.length_a   1.000
_cell.length_b   1.000
_cell.length_c   1.000
_cell.angle_alpha   90.00
_cell.angle_beta   90.00
_cell.angle_gamma   90.00
#
_symmetry.space_group_name_H-M   'P 1'
#
loop_
_entity.id
_entity.type
_entity.pdbx_description
1 polymer ?
#
loop_
_entity_poly.entity_id
_entity_poly.type
_entity_poly.pdbx_seq_one_letter_code
_entity_poly.pdbx_strand_id
1 'polypeptide(L)' 'MKHNNASVNDKKIEAGRMAKDRLDEIRFKLKTGQISYDEAKEAALEPLEDLYAGMVEVSKKYGFGKPRKPNFAGMMR' A
#
# COMPACT_ATOMS: atom_id res chain seq x y z
N MET A 1 -29.76 -11.02 0.30
CA MET A 1 -28.84 -9.98 0.81
C MET A 1 -27.46 -10.18 0.18
N LYS A 2 -27.09 -9.43 -0.88
CA LYS A 2 -25.79 -9.55 -1.59
C LYS A 2 -25.05 -8.20 -1.71
N HIS A 3 -25.16 -7.30 -0.73
CA HIS A 3 -24.64 -5.93 -0.86
C HIS A 3 -23.41 -5.57 -0.02
N ASN A 4 -22.84 -6.48 0.78
CA ASN A 4 -21.71 -6.13 1.65
C ASN A 4 -20.32 -6.27 1.00
N ASN A 5 -20.16 -7.14 0.00
CA ASN A 5 -18.81 -7.43 -0.55
C ASN A 5 -18.26 -6.33 -1.46
N ALA A 6 -19.11 -5.66 -2.25
CA ALA A 6 -18.64 -4.58 -3.13
C ALA A 6 -18.10 -3.38 -2.33
N SER A 7 -18.83 -2.97 -1.26
CA SER A 7 -18.41 -1.87 -0.39
C SER A 7 -17.10 -2.16 0.34
N VAL A 8 -16.89 -3.39 0.81
CA VAL A 8 -15.64 -3.79 1.48
C VAL A 8 -14.46 -3.81 0.50
N ASN A 9 -14.67 -4.25 -0.74
CA ASN A 9 -13.61 -4.28 -1.74
C ASN A 9 -13.20 -2.87 -2.20
N ASP A 10 -14.16 -1.98 -2.41
CA ASP A 10 -13.86 -0.58 -2.77
C ASP A 10 -13.13 0.16 -1.63
N LYS A 11 -13.45 -0.14 -0.36
CA LYS A 11 -12.70 0.38 0.80
C LYS A 11 -11.24 -0.07 0.82
N LYS A 12 -10.95 -1.33 0.46
CA LYS A 12 -9.57 -1.83 0.36
C LYS A 12 -8.80 -1.17 -0.78
N ILE A 13 -9.46 -0.93 -1.90
CA ILE A 13 -8.86 -0.20 -3.03
C ILE A 13 -8.49 1.23 -2.60
N GLU A 14 -9.39 1.91 -1.88
CA GLU A 14 -9.16 3.26 -1.38
C GLU A 14 -8.06 3.29 -0.30
N ALA A 15 -8.06 2.35 0.65
CA ALA A 15 -6.99 2.21 1.63
C ALA A 15 -5.63 2.01 0.95
N GLY A 16 -5.57 1.20 -0.12
CA GLY A 16 -4.35 1.02 -0.90
C GLY A 16 -3.87 2.29 -1.61
N ARG A 17 -4.78 3.18 -2.04
CA ARG A 17 -4.41 4.49 -2.59
C ARG A 17 -3.82 5.40 -1.52
N MET A 18 -4.50 5.54 -0.38
CA MET A 18 -3.99 6.32 0.75
C MET A 18 -2.65 5.78 1.26
N ALA A 19 -2.47 4.46 1.25
CA ALA A 19 -1.23 3.83 1.66
C ALA A 19 -0.05 4.17 0.72
N LYS A 20 -0.31 4.35 -0.57
CA LYS A 20 0.70 4.86 -1.51
C LYS A 20 1.18 6.25 -1.11
N ASP A 21 0.26 7.15 -0.78
CA ASP A 21 0.60 8.52 -0.38
C ASP A 21 1.42 8.53 0.92
N ARG A 22 1.06 7.69 1.89
CA ARG A 22 1.85 7.49 3.13
C ARG A 22 3.25 6.97 2.83
N LEU A 23 3.41 6.03 1.91
CA LEU A 23 4.73 5.50 1.51
C LEU A 23 5.58 6.56 0.82
N ASP A 24 4.98 7.41 -0.01
CA ASP A 24 5.67 8.53 -0.66
C ASP A 24 6.13 9.58 0.37
N GLU A 25 5.32 9.85 1.41
CA GLU A 25 5.71 10.70 2.54
C GLU A 25 6.88 10.10 3.35
N ILE A 26 6.83 8.80 3.68
CA ILE A 26 7.91 8.09 4.37
C ILE A 26 9.21 8.17 3.55
N ARG A 27 9.11 7.93 2.23
CA ARG A 27 10.26 8.03 1.31
C ARG A 27 10.84 9.43 1.31
N PHE A 28 9.99 10.46 1.30
CA PHE A 28 10.44 11.85 1.37
C PHE A 28 11.17 12.15 2.69
N LYS A 29 10.60 11.76 3.83
CA LYS A 29 11.22 11.93 5.16
C LYS A 29 12.58 11.22 5.25
N LEU A 30 12.67 10.00 4.71
CA LEU A 30 13.93 9.26 4.64
C LEU A 30 14.96 9.98 3.75
N LYS A 31 14.56 10.43 2.56
CA LYS A 31 15.46 11.13 1.61
C LYS A 31 15.96 12.48 2.13
N THR A 32 15.15 13.16 2.92
CA THR A 32 15.51 14.44 3.56
C THR A 32 16.21 14.26 4.91
N GLY A 33 16.39 13.03 5.38
CA GLY A 33 17.04 12.72 6.66
C GLY A 33 16.20 13.08 7.89
N GLN A 34 14.90 13.29 7.74
CA GLN A 34 13.99 13.57 8.86
C GLN A 34 13.71 12.34 9.73
N ILE A 35 13.87 11.15 9.15
CA ILE A 35 13.79 9.86 9.84
C ILE A 35 14.95 8.97 9.40
N SER A 36 15.34 8.04 10.27
CA SER A 36 16.32 7.01 9.97
C SER A 36 15.74 5.91 9.07
N TYR A 37 16.64 5.05 8.54
CA TYR A 37 16.25 3.90 7.73
C TYR A 37 15.36 2.92 8.50
N ASP A 38 15.67 2.67 9.78
CA ASP A 38 14.92 1.74 10.62
C ASP A 38 13.53 2.29 10.96
N GLU A 39 13.42 3.59 11.29
CA GLU A 39 12.12 4.25 11.49
C GLU A 39 11.27 4.22 10.21
N ALA A 40 11.88 4.48 9.06
CA ALA A 40 11.18 4.39 7.78
C ALA A 40 10.70 2.95 7.49
N LYS A 41 11.51 1.94 7.84
CA LYS A 41 11.18 0.53 7.66
C LYS A 41 9.99 0.12 8.51
N GLU A 42 9.96 0.52 9.78
CA GLU A 42 8.84 0.26 10.68
C GLU A 42 7.57 1.00 10.23
N ALA A 43 7.69 2.29 9.91
CA ALA A 43 6.56 3.11 9.46
C ALA A 43 5.95 2.61 8.14
N ALA A 44 6.73 1.95 7.29
CA ALA A 44 6.27 1.44 6.00
C ALA A 44 5.53 0.09 6.09
N LEU A 45 5.56 -0.64 7.22
CA LEU A 45 4.98 -1.99 7.32
C LEU A 45 3.48 -2.00 7.03
N GLU A 46 2.69 -1.20 7.75
CA GLU A 46 1.24 -1.12 7.56
C GLU A 46 0.87 -0.58 6.17
N PRO A 47 1.44 0.54 5.69
CA PRO A 47 1.17 1.02 4.33
C PRO A 47 1.53 0.02 3.22
N LEU A 48 2.58 -0.80 3.38
CA LEU A 48 2.92 -1.84 2.40
C LEU A 48 1.86 -2.94 2.34
N GLU A 49 1.29 -3.35 3.47
CA GLU A 49 0.20 -4.34 3.51
C GLU A 49 -1.09 -3.76 2.91
N ASP A 50 -1.45 -2.53 3.26
CA ASP A 50 -2.65 -1.87 2.73
C ASP A 50 -2.56 -1.64 1.23
N LEU A 51 -1.40 -1.20 0.74
CA LEU A 51 -1.13 -1.08 -0.69
C LEU A 51 -1.29 -2.43 -1.39
N TYR A 52 -0.71 -3.49 -0.82
CA TYR A 52 -0.82 -4.82 -1.40
C TYR A 52 -2.27 -5.33 -1.44
N ALA A 53 -3.03 -5.13 -0.35
CA ALA A 53 -4.43 -5.49 -0.29
C ALA A 53 -5.26 -4.76 -1.36
N GLY A 54 -5.04 -3.45 -1.53
CA GLY A 54 -5.68 -2.66 -2.58
C GLY A 54 -5.32 -3.16 -3.99
N MET A 55 -4.04 -3.44 -4.25
CA MET A 55 -3.58 -4.01 -5.53
C MET A 55 -4.25 -5.35 -5.84
N VAL A 56 -4.40 -6.23 -4.84
CA VAL A 56 -5.07 -7.53 -5.01
C VAL A 56 -6.54 -7.35 -5.39
N GLU A 57 -7.26 -6.42 -4.75
CA GLU A 57 -8.66 -6.17 -5.08
C GLU A 57 -8.83 -5.51 -6.46
N VAL A 58 -7.95 -4.57 -6.85
CA VAL A 58 -7.91 -4.04 -8.22
C VAL A 58 -7.66 -5.17 -9.22
N SER A 59 -6.69 -6.04 -8.95
CA SER A 59 -6.36 -7.17 -9.82
C SER A 59 -7.56 -8.08 -10.04
N LYS A 60 -8.31 -8.42 -8.98
CA LYS A 60 -9.54 -9.22 -9.07
C LYS A 60 -10.62 -8.49 -9.87
N LYS A 61 -10.81 -7.18 -9.65
CA LYS A 61 -11.85 -6.36 -10.28
C LYS A 61 -11.70 -6.30 -11.81
N TYR A 62 -10.46 -6.26 -12.31
CA TYR A 62 -10.17 -6.12 -13.74
C TYR A 62 -9.65 -7.40 -14.40
N GLY A 63 -9.61 -8.52 -13.68
CA GLY A 63 -9.17 -9.81 -14.23
C GLY A 63 -7.66 -9.91 -14.47
N PHE A 64 -6.85 -9.11 -13.78
CA PHE A 64 -5.39 -9.24 -13.81
C PHE A 64 -4.92 -10.40 -12.91
N GLY A 65 -3.75 -10.98 -13.22
CA GLY A 65 -3.10 -11.99 -12.38
C GLY A 65 -2.59 -11.41 -11.05
N LYS A 66 -2.39 -12.27 -10.03
CA LYS A 66 -2.02 -11.86 -8.67
C LYS A 66 -0.80 -10.92 -8.68
N PRO A 67 -0.91 -9.71 -8.11
CA PRO A 67 0.19 -8.76 -8.09
C PRO A 67 1.33 -9.26 -7.19
N ARG A 68 2.55 -8.80 -7.49
CA ARG A 68 3.70 -9.00 -6.60
C ARG A 68 3.56 -8.09 -5.38
N LYS A 69 3.90 -8.60 -4.20
CA LYS A 69 3.90 -7.84 -2.96
C LYS A 69 5.01 -6.79 -2.99
N PRO A 70 4.70 -5.49 -2.80
CA PRO A 70 5.71 -4.45 -2.67
C PRO A 70 6.60 -4.73 -1.46
N ASN A 71 7.89 -4.41 -1.58
CA ASN A 71 8.83 -4.51 -0.46
C ASN A 71 9.43 -3.13 -0.17
N PHE A 72 9.86 -2.94 1.07
CA PHE A 72 10.39 -1.66 1.54
C PHE A 72 11.57 -1.16 0.69
N ALA A 73 12.57 -2.01 0.47
CA ALA A 73 13.78 -1.63 -0.27
C ALA A 73 13.49 -1.19 -1.72
N GLY A 74 12.53 -1.81 -2.39
CA GLY A 74 12.09 -1.45 -3.72
C GLY A 74 11.30 -0.14 -3.76
N MET A 75 10.52 0.14 -2.71
CA MET A 75 9.75 1.38 -2.60
C MET A 75 10.60 2.60 -2.23
N MET A 76 11.68 2.41 -1.47
CA MET A 76 12.48 3.51 -0.94
C MET A 76 13.67 3.95 -1.81
N ARG A 77 14.01 3.18 -2.86
CA ARG A 77 14.95 3.62 -3.91
C ARG A 77 14.34 4.81 -4.67
#